data_AF-A0A2N2TNW7-F1
#
_entry.id   AF-A0A2N2TNW7-F1
#
_cell.length_a   1.000
_cell.length_b   1.000
_cell.length_c   1.000
_cell.angle_alpha   90.00
_cell.angle_beta   90.00
_cell.angle_gamma   90.00
#
_symmetry.space_group_name_H-M   'P 1'
#
loop_
_entity.id
_entity.type
_entity.pdbx_description
1 polymer ?
#
loop_
_entity_poly.entity_id
_entity_poly.type
_entity_poly.pdbx_seq_one_letter_code
_entity_poly.pdbx_strand_id
1 'polypeptide(L)'
;MQQDLFSLVDDSGLDAVAGGRGRRLGPGTVLFPGLAAADAPQLVAEINGVAAAAPFRHMQTPGGQAMSVAMSNCGPLGWVSDRAGYRYQASDPASGQPWPAMPAAFRQLAGAAAALAGFADFVPDACLINRYVPGARMSLHQDRDERDFSQPIVSVSLGLPVIFQLAGETRSGPRLRLPLAHGDVLVWGGPDRLRFHGVQTLAAGEHPLTGACRYNLTFRRAS
;
A
#
# COMPACT_ATOMS: atom_id res chain seq x y z
N MET A 1 -26.95 -10.57 2.33
CA MET A 1 -26.62 -9.93 3.61
C MET A 1 -25.18 -9.45 3.51
N GLN A 2 -24.98 -8.18 3.19
CA GLN A 2 -23.66 -7.55 3.18
C GLN A 2 -23.37 -7.23 4.65
N GLN A 3 -22.50 -8.02 5.30
CA GLN A 3 -22.03 -7.65 6.64
C GLN A 3 -21.37 -6.28 6.51
N ASP A 4 -21.79 -5.33 7.34
CA ASP A 4 -21.18 -4.01 7.41
C ASP A 4 -19.70 -4.19 7.77
N LEU A 5 -18.83 -3.94 6.80
CA LEU A 5 -17.39 -4.15 6.88
C LEU A 5 -16.77 -3.43 8.08
N PHE A 6 -17.38 -2.30 8.48
CA PHE A 6 -16.88 -1.40 9.52
C PHE A 6 -17.46 -1.73 10.90
N SER A 7 -18.51 -2.56 10.99
CA SER A 7 -19.08 -3.03 12.26
C SER A 7 -18.19 -4.02 13.04
N LEU A 8 -17.09 -4.47 12.45
CA LEU A 8 -16.14 -5.43 13.02
C LEU A 8 -14.99 -4.78 13.81
N VAL A 9 -15.01 -3.45 13.95
CA VAL A 9 -13.90 -2.71 14.53
C VAL A 9 -14.19 -2.45 16.00
N ASP A 10 -13.45 -3.14 16.87
CA ASP A 10 -13.38 -2.79 18.29
C ASP A 10 -12.54 -1.51 18.44
N ASP A 11 -13.18 -0.43 18.87
CA ASP A 11 -12.56 0.88 19.11
C ASP A 11 -12.08 1.05 20.56
N SER A 12 -12.18 0.01 21.40
CA SER A 12 -11.69 0.07 22.76
C SER A 12 -10.14 -0.03 22.81
N GLY A 13 -9.49 1.06 23.23
CA GLY A 13 -8.06 1.06 23.60
C GLY A 13 -7.09 1.66 22.60
N LEU A 14 -7.50 2.61 21.74
CA LEU A 14 -6.61 3.20 20.75
C LEU A 14 -6.34 4.66 21.04
N ASP A 15 -5.06 4.98 21.21
CA ASP A 15 -4.64 6.35 21.45
C ASP A 15 -4.79 7.19 20.18
N ALA A 16 -5.46 8.33 20.32
CA ALA A 16 -5.50 9.35 19.29
C ALA A 16 -4.08 9.88 19.04
N VAL A 17 -3.66 9.91 17.78
CA VAL A 17 -2.38 10.54 17.41
C VAL A 17 -2.53 12.07 17.47
N ALA A 18 -1.45 12.76 17.78
CA ALA A 18 -1.41 14.23 17.86
C ALA A 18 -2.10 14.88 16.65
N GLY A 19 -3.05 15.78 16.91
CA GLY A 19 -3.90 16.41 15.90
C GLY A 19 -5.24 15.70 15.61
N GLY A 20 -5.53 14.57 16.26
CA GLY A 20 -6.84 13.91 16.25
C GLY A 20 -7.22 13.20 14.93
N ARG A 21 -6.30 13.13 13.97
CA ARG A 21 -6.56 12.58 12.62
C ARG A 21 -6.13 11.12 12.42
N GLY A 22 -5.52 10.49 13.43
CA GLY A 22 -4.98 9.14 13.33
C GLY A 22 -5.29 8.26 14.53
N ARG A 23 -5.40 6.97 14.28
CA ARG A 23 -5.62 5.89 15.24
C ARG A 23 -4.36 5.03 15.34
N ARG A 24 -3.73 4.98 16.52
CA ARG A 24 -2.58 4.10 16.75
C ARG A 24 -3.03 2.65 16.92
N LEU A 25 -2.50 1.75 16.10
CA LEU A 25 -2.83 0.31 16.09
C LEU A 25 -1.72 -0.56 16.72
N GLY A 26 -0.57 0.04 17.02
CA GLY A 26 0.60 -0.60 17.59
C GLY A 26 1.74 0.40 17.81
N PRO A 27 2.89 -0.04 18.36
CA PRO A 27 4.02 0.82 18.69
C PRO A 27 4.53 1.65 17.49
N GLY A 28 4.49 1.07 16.30
CA GLY A 28 4.96 1.70 15.05
C GLY A 28 3.89 1.78 13.96
N THR A 29 2.62 1.52 14.27
CA THR A 29 1.52 1.45 13.27
C THR A 29 0.44 2.47 13.56
N VAL A 30 0.12 3.30 12.57
CA VAL A 30 -0.93 4.33 12.64
C VAL A 30 -1.79 4.29 11.40
N LEU A 31 -3.11 4.28 11.58
CA LEU A 31 -4.10 4.47 10.51
C LEU A 31 -4.61 5.91 10.54
N PHE A 32 -4.66 6.57 9.40
CA PHE A 32 -5.28 7.89 9.20
C PHE A 32 -6.49 7.74 8.28
N PRO A 33 -7.71 7.62 8.84
CA PRO A 33 -8.92 7.49 8.04
C PRO A 33 -9.14 8.70 7.13
N GLY A 34 -9.39 8.46 5.84
CA GLY A 34 -9.72 9.50 4.86
C GLY A 34 -8.65 10.57 4.62
N LEU A 35 -7.42 10.40 5.10
CA LEU A 35 -6.36 11.42 4.99
C LEU A 35 -6.11 11.88 3.54
N ALA A 36 -6.17 10.94 2.59
CA ALA A 36 -5.93 11.19 1.17
C ALA A 36 -7.23 11.45 0.37
N ALA A 37 -8.39 11.55 1.02
CA ALA A 37 -9.68 11.64 0.32
C ALA A 37 -9.81 12.91 -0.53
N ALA A 38 -9.32 14.05 -0.04
CA ALA A 38 -9.35 15.31 -0.77
C ALA A 38 -8.44 15.28 -2.02
N ASP A 39 -7.30 14.61 -1.92
CA ASP A 39 -6.30 14.52 -3.00
C ASP A 39 -6.62 13.39 -3.99
N ALA A 40 -7.57 12.51 -3.68
CA ALA A 40 -7.83 11.28 -4.43
C ALA A 40 -8.04 11.48 -5.94
N PRO A 41 -8.79 12.49 -6.43
CA PRO A 41 -8.92 12.75 -7.87
C PRO A 41 -7.57 13.00 -8.54
N GLN A 42 -6.71 13.80 -7.91
CA GLN A 42 -5.36 14.07 -8.41
C GLN A 42 -4.52 12.78 -8.36
N LEU A 43 -4.55 12.04 -7.25
CA LEU A 43 -3.78 10.81 -7.11
C LEU A 43 -4.16 9.78 -8.19
N VAL A 44 -5.45 9.62 -8.50
CA VAL A 44 -5.90 8.72 -9.57
C VAL A 44 -5.46 9.20 -10.95
N ALA A 45 -5.47 10.50 -11.22
CA ALA A 45 -4.92 11.06 -12.46
C ALA A 45 -3.43 10.74 -12.61
N GLU A 46 -2.65 10.89 -11.53
CA GLU A 46 -1.22 10.56 -11.50
C GLU A 46 -0.96 9.05 -11.68
N ILE A 47 -1.79 8.18 -11.09
CA ILE A 47 -1.75 6.73 -11.35
C ILE A 47 -1.91 6.46 -12.85
N ASN A 48 -2.87 7.11 -13.50
CA ASN A 48 -3.10 6.92 -14.94
C ASN A 48 -1.91 7.42 -15.77
N GLY A 49 -1.30 8.54 -15.39
CA GLY A 49 -0.08 9.05 -16.01
C GLY A 49 1.09 8.07 -15.91
N VAL A 50 1.33 7.53 -14.71
CA VAL A 50 2.35 6.48 -14.50
C VAL A 50 2.02 5.23 -15.34
N ALA A 51 0.76 4.78 -15.32
CA ALA A 51 0.33 3.58 -16.03
C ALA A 51 0.38 3.73 -17.57
N ALA A 52 0.30 4.94 -18.10
CA ALA A 52 0.49 5.20 -19.53
C ALA A 52 1.95 4.96 -19.96
N ALA A 53 2.93 5.26 -19.10
CA ALA A 53 4.35 5.08 -19.37
C ALA A 53 4.88 3.70 -18.94
N ALA A 54 4.39 3.18 -17.82
CA ALA A 54 4.69 1.85 -17.29
C ALA A 54 3.38 1.09 -17.00
N PRO A 55 2.83 0.36 -17.98
CA PRO A 55 1.54 -0.30 -17.83
C PRO A 55 1.47 -1.30 -16.68
N PHE A 56 0.29 -1.40 -16.07
CA PHE A 56 -0.02 -2.44 -15.09
C PHE A 56 0.13 -3.83 -15.69
N ARG A 57 0.74 -4.75 -14.92
CA ARG A 57 0.78 -6.18 -15.28
C ARG A 57 0.67 -7.10 -14.09
N HIS A 58 0.26 -8.33 -14.36
CA HIS A 58 0.32 -9.41 -13.37
C HIS A 58 1.74 -9.97 -13.34
N MET A 59 2.47 -9.69 -12.26
CA MET A 59 3.82 -10.23 -12.07
C MET A 59 3.77 -11.74 -11.78
N GLN A 60 4.88 -12.44 -12.02
CA GLN A 60 5.02 -13.84 -11.66
C GLN A 60 5.77 -13.94 -10.34
N THR A 61 5.31 -14.80 -9.44
CA THR A 61 6.10 -15.19 -8.26
C THR A 61 7.31 -16.04 -8.68
N PRO A 62 8.32 -16.23 -7.80
CA PRO A 62 9.45 -17.11 -8.08
C PRO A 62 9.04 -18.55 -8.41
N GLY A 63 7.91 -19.00 -7.85
CA GLY A 63 7.29 -20.29 -8.18
C GLY A 63 6.55 -20.35 -9.52
N GLY A 64 6.62 -19.29 -10.34
CA GLY A 64 6.01 -19.20 -11.67
C GLY A 64 4.50 -18.92 -11.67
N GLN A 65 3.89 -18.69 -10.50
CA GLN A 65 2.47 -18.39 -10.39
C GLN A 65 2.20 -16.91 -10.66
N ALA A 66 1.21 -16.59 -11.50
CA ALA A 66 0.77 -15.23 -11.74
C ALA A 66 0.07 -14.64 -10.51
N MET A 67 0.42 -13.41 -10.15
CA MET A 67 -0.22 -12.68 -9.07
C MET A 67 -1.58 -12.13 -9.54
N SER A 68 -2.64 -12.29 -8.73
CA SER A 68 -3.97 -11.76 -9.07
C SER A 68 -4.06 -10.23 -9.09
N VAL A 69 -3.10 -9.56 -8.45
CA VAL A 69 -2.99 -8.09 -8.39
C VAL A 69 -2.14 -7.62 -9.57
N ALA A 70 -2.59 -6.62 -10.30
CA ALA A 70 -1.79 -5.99 -11.33
C ALA A 70 -0.94 -4.87 -10.73
N MET A 71 0.30 -4.73 -11.17
CA MET A 71 1.29 -3.84 -10.56
C MET A 71 1.99 -2.95 -11.59
N SER A 72 2.30 -1.73 -11.17
CA SER A 72 3.22 -0.80 -11.82
C SER A 72 4.06 -0.09 -10.75
N ASN A 73 5.06 0.69 -11.13
CA ASN A 73 5.90 1.44 -10.20
C ASN A 73 6.20 2.85 -10.72
N CYS A 74 6.55 3.74 -9.79
CA CYS A 74 7.20 5.02 -10.09
C CYS A 74 8.27 5.36 -9.03
N GLY A 75 9.20 6.24 -9.40
CA GLY A 75 10.36 6.62 -8.60
C GLY A 75 11.66 6.01 -9.11
N PRO A 76 12.81 6.37 -8.50
CA PRO A 76 14.11 5.81 -8.84
C PRO A 76 14.18 4.28 -8.85
N LEU A 77 13.37 3.62 -8.01
CA LEU A 77 13.32 2.16 -7.90
C LEU A 77 11.88 1.66 -7.99
N GLY A 78 11.70 0.52 -8.64
CA GLY A 78 10.44 -0.22 -8.67
C GLY A 78 10.63 -1.65 -8.18
N TRP A 79 9.66 -2.14 -7.43
CA TRP A 79 9.64 -3.53 -6.99
C TRP A 79 9.21 -4.42 -8.15
N VAL A 80 9.92 -5.53 -8.34
CA VAL A 80 9.62 -6.51 -9.39
C VAL A 80 9.65 -7.92 -8.81
N SER A 81 8.84 -8.78 -9.42
CA SER A 81 8.80 -10.21 -9.15
C SER A 81 8.80 -10.99 -10.45
N ASP A 82 9.69 -11.97 -10.53
CA ASP A 82 9.77 -12.96 -11.60
C ASP A 82 10.40 -14.26 -11.06
N ARG A 83 10.73 -15.20 -11.95
CA ARG A 83 11.39 -16.47 -11.57
C ARG A 83 12.75 -16.29 -10.89
N ALA A 84 13.40 -15.14 -11.07
CA ALA A 84 14.69 -14.85 -10.45
C ALA A 84 14.56 -14.32 -9.01
N GLY A 85 13.34 -14.01 -8.54
CA GLY A 85 13.12 -13.54 -7.18
C GLY A 85 12.39 -12.20 -7.11
N TYR A 86 12.35 -11.67 -5.90
CA TYR A 86 11.85 -10.33 -5.58
C TYR A 86 13.02 -9.36 -5.46
N ARG A 87 12.90 -8.15 -6.00
CA ARG A 87 13.95 -7.13 -5.91
C ARG A 87 13.43 -5.74 -6.25
N TYR A 88 14.18 -4.73 -5.86
CA TYR A 88 14.09 -3.39 -6.42
C TYR A 88 15.07 -3.23 -7.57
N GLN A 89 14.64 -2.57 -8.66
CA GLN A 89 15.50 -2.21 -9.78
C GLN A 89 15.09 -0.88 -10.40
N ALA A 90 16.03 -0.20 -11.06
CA ALA A 90 15.83 1.14 -11.62
C ALA A 90 15.04 1.15 -12.94
N SER A 91 15.08 0.05 -13.70
CA SER A 91 14.40 -0.08 -14.99
C SER A 91 13.17 -0.97 -14.90
N ASP A 92 12.14 -0.66 -15.65
CA ASP A 92 11.00 -1.53 -15.89
C ASP A 92 11.41 -2.73 -16.76
N PRO A 93 11.24 -3.99 -16.29
CA PRO A 93 11.64 -5.15 -17.08
C PRO A 93 10.80 -5.37 -18.36
N ALA A 94 9.65 -4.73 -18.51
CA ALA A 94 8.83 -4.87 -19.72
C ALA A 94 9.31 -3.97 -20.86
N SER A 95 9.69 -2.72 -20.55
CA SER A 95 10.13 -1.72 -21.53
C SER A 95 11.65 -1.56 -21.61
N GLY A 96 12.39 -1.99 -20.59
CA GLY A 96 13.83 -1.73 -20.43
C GLY A 96 14.16 -0.29 -20.03
N GLN A 97 13.17 0.59 -19.97
CA GLN A 97 13.34 2.01 -19.64
C GLN A 97 13.32 2.23 -18.13
N PRO A 98 13.86 3.36 -17.62
CA PRO A 98 13.64 3.77 -16.23
C PRO A 98 12.16 3.83 -15.88
N TRP A 99 11.80 3.55 -14.62
CA TRP A 99 10.44 3.79 -14.15
C TRP A 99 10.06 5.28 -14.28
N PRO A 100 8.77 5.60 -14.48
CA PRO A 100 8.30 6.98 -14.45
C PRO A 100 8.72 7.67 -13.15
N ALA A 101 9.09 8.95 -13.24
CA ALA A 101 9.42 9.74 -12.05
C ALA A 101 8.24 9.73 -11.06
N MET A 102 8.55 9.67 -9.76
CA MET A 102 7.51 9.73 -8.73
C MET A 102 6.80 11.08 -8.78
N PRO A 103 5.47 11.12 -8.96
CA PRO A 103 4.70 12.36 -8.95
C PRO A 103 4.94 13.17 -7.67
N ALA A 104 4.94 14.51 -7.78
CA ALA A 104 5.17 15.38 -6.63
C ALA A 104 4.11 15.18 -5.54
N ALA A 105 2.83 15.05 -5.94
CA ALA A 105 1.72 14.79 -5.03
C ALA A 105 1.89 13.49 -4.23
N PHE A 106 2.41 12.44 -4.86
CA PHE A 106 2.71 11.17 -4.21
C PHE A 106 3.77 11.35 -3.13
N ARG A 107 4.90 11.98 -3.49
CA ARG A 107 6.01 12.23 -2.56
C ARG A 107 5.58 13.09 -1.36
N GLN A 108 4.80 14.14 -1.61
CA GLN A 108 4.31 15.05 -0.58
C GLN A 108 3.35 14.35 0.38
N LEU A 109 2.35 13.62 -0.12
CA LEU A 109 1.42 12.86 0.71
C LEU A 109 2.16 11.80 1.56
N ALA A 110 3.07 11.05 0.94
CA ALA A 110 3.83 10.02 1.62
C ALA A 110 4.69 10.59 2.75
N GLY A 111 5.43 11.67 2.49
CA GLY A 111 6.25 12.35 3.50
C GLY A 111 5.41 12.94 4.63
N ALA A 112 4.29 13.61 4.31
CA ALA A 112 3.40 14.19 5.31
C ALA A 112 2.76 13.12 6.21
N ALA A 113 2.27 12.02 5.63
CA ALA A 113 1.69 10.91 6.39
C ALA A 113 2.73 10.21 7.28
N ALA A 114 3.96 10.01 6.77
CA ALA A 114 5.05 9.46 7.56
C ALA A 114 5.42 10.37 8.73
N ALA A 115 5.54 11.68 8.49
CA ALA A 115 5.82 12.66 9.54
C ALA A 115 4.73 12.66 10.63
N LEU A 116 3.45 12.63 10.25
CA LEU A 116 2.32 12.51 11.19
C LEU A 116 2.38 11.21 12.02
N ALA A 117 2.94 10.14 11.48
CA ALA A 117 3.12 8.87 12.17
C ALA A 117 4.39 8.81 13.04
N GLY A 118 5.24 9.84 13.02
CA GLY A 118 6.49 9.91 13.79
C GLY A 118 7.76 9.58 13.00
N PHE A 119 7.69 9.51 11.66
CA PHE A 119 8.81 9.21 10.77
C PHE A 119 9.13 10.42 9.88
N ALA A 120 9.57 11.52 10.49
CA ALA A 120 9.75 12.81 9.81
C ALA A 120 10.81 12.81 8.69
N ASP A 121 11.81 11.94 8.79
CA ASP A 121 12.92 11.86 7.83
C ASP A 121 12.62 10.92 6.63
N PHE A 122 11.39 10.41 6.52
CA PHE A 122 11.03 9.50 5.46
C PHE A 122 10.96 10.20 4.10
N VAL A 123 11.85 9.79 3.19
CA VAL A 123 11.86 10.22 1.79
C VAL A 123 11.77 8.98 0.90
N PRO A 124 10.62 8.71 0.24
CA PRO A 124 10.48 7.54 -0.59
C PRO A 124 11.24 7.68 -1.91
N ASP A 125 11.86 6.59 -2.34
CA ASP A 125 12.52 6.41 -3.64
C ASP A 125 11.84 5.32 -4.49
N ALA A 126 10.82 4.66 -3.93
CA ALA A 126 10.01 3.67 -4.61
C ALA A 126 8.53 3.83 -4.23
N CYS A 127 7.66 3.73 -5.24
CA CYS A 127 6.22 3.60 -5.05
C CYS A 127 5.71 2.43 -5.91
N LEU A 128 5.29 1.35 -5.24
CA LEU A 128 4.56 0.26 -5.88
C LEU A 128 3.09 0.66 -6.00
N ILE A 129 2.54 0.58 -7.21
CA ILE A 129 1.13 0.85 -7.49
C ILE A 129 0.44 -0.48 -7.73
N ASN A 130 -0.46 -0.86 -6.83
CA ASN A 130 -1.26 -2.06 -6.92
C ASN A 130 -2.66 -1.74 -7.44
N ARG A 131 -3.14 -2.48 -8.44
CA ARG A 131 -4.52 -2.46 -8.93
C ARG A 131 -5.20 -3.80 -8.65
N TYR A 132 -6.21 -3.75 -7.80
CA TYR A 132 -7.06 -4.87 -7.44
C TYR A 132 -8.40 -4.75 -8.19
N VAL A 133 -8.80 -5.81 -8.85
CA VAL A 133 -10.16 -6.01 -9.38
C VAL A 133 -10.89 -7.05 -8.51
N PRO A 134 -12.23 -7.14 -8.55
CA PRO A 134 -12.96 -8.16 -7.79
C PRO A 134 -12.36 -9.56 -7.95
N GLY A 135 -12.16 -10.26 -6.83
CA GLY A 135 -11.47 -11.56 -6.81
C GLY A 135 -9.95 -11.49 -6.59
N ALA A 136 -9.30 -10.33 -6.80
CA ALA A 136 -7.88 -10.15 -6.52
C ALA A 136 -7.60 -10.12 -5.01
N ARG A 137 -6.45 -10.67 -4.60
CA ARG A 137 -5.99 -10.74 -3.21
C ARG A 137 -4.47 -10.68 -3.11
N MET A 138 -3.97 -10.36 -1.92
CA MET A 138 -2.56 -10.49 -1.57
C MET A 138 -2.41 -11.37 -0.34
N SER A 139 -1.78 -12.54 -0.51
CA SER A 139 -1.48 -13.45 0.60
C SER A 139 -0.60 -12.76 1.65
N LEU A 140 -0.61 -13.28 2.88
CA LEU A 140 0.30 -12.76 3.90
C LEU A 140 1.76 -12.80 3.41
N HIS A 141 2.47 -11.69 3.61
CA HIS A 141 3.87 -11.52 3.28
C HIS A 141 4.48 -10.46 4.20
N GLN A 142 5.80 -10.27 4.10
CA GLN A 142 6.50 -9.14 4.70
C GLN A 142 7.19 -8.39 3.58
N ASP A 143 7.25 -7.07 3.73
CA ASP A 143 8.07 -6.21 2.90
C ASP A 143 9.47 -6.23 3.48
N ARG A 144 10.35 -7.05 2.90
CA ARG A 144 11.69 -7.35 3.40
C ARG A 144 12.78 -7.24 2.33
N ASP A 145 12.45 -6.60 1.22
CA ASP A 145 13.33 -6.46 0.06
C ASP A 145 14.04 -5.08 0.04
N GLU A 146 13.72 -4.20 0.99
CA GLU A 146 14.39 -2.91 1.21
C GLU A 146 15.70 -3.08 1.99
N ARG A 147 16.65 -2.14 1.85
CA ARG A 147 17.93 -2.20 2.57
C ARG A 147 17.89 -1.63 3.98
N ASP A 148 17.01 -0.66 4.23
CA ASP A 148 16.89 0.02 5.53
C ASP A 148 15.51 -0.19 6.15
N PHE A 149 15.42 -1.09 7.13
CA PHE A 149 14.20 -1.35 7.90
C PHE A 149 13.92 -0.34 9.01
N SER A 150 14.74 0.71 9.19
CA SER A 150 14.37 1.84 10.06
C SER A 150 13.28 2.70 9.40
N GLN A 151 13.18 2.66 8.07
CA GLN A 151 12.23 3.44 7.28
C GLN A 151 10.83 2.81 7.32
N PRO A 152 9.76 3.61 7.44
CA PRO A 152 8.39 3.09 7.44
C PRO A 152 7.96 2.63 6.04
N ILE A 153 6.78 2.03 6.01
CA ILE A 153 5.97 1.88 4.80
C ILE A 153 4.75 2.79 4.95
N VAL A 154 4.46 3.58 3.91
CA VAL A 154 3.23 4.38 3.81
C VAL A 154 2.35 3.77 2.73
N SER A 155 1.12 3.42 3.08
CA SER A 155 0.18 2.71 2.21
C SER A 155 -1.12 3.49 2.08
N VAL A 156 -1.41 3.98 0.87
CA VAL A 156 -2.60 4.79 0.58
C VAL A 156 -3.64 3.92 -0.12
N SER A 157 -4.90 3.96 0.32
CA SER A 157 -6.01 3.21 -0.27
C SER A 157 -6.93 4.12 -1.08
N LEU A 158 -7.25 3.73 -2.31
CA LEU A 158 -8.14 4.48 -3.20
C LEU A 158 -9.12 3.53 -3.87
N GLY A 159 -10.41 3.84 -3.80
CA GLY A 159 -11.45 3.11 -4.53
C GLY A 159 -12.20 2.12 -3.64
N LEU A 160 -12.47 0.92 -4.17
CA LEU A 160 -13.24 -0.09 -3.44
C LEU A 160 -12.61 -0.44 -2.07
N PRO A 161 -13.42 -0.59 -1.02
CA PRO A 161 -12.92 -0.96 0.31
C PRO A 161 -12.45 -2.41 0.34
N VAL A 162 -11.51 -2.72 1.24
CA VAL A 162 -10.99 -4.08 1.41
C VAL A 162 -10.64 -4.37 2.86
N ILE A 163 -10.62 -5.66 3.25
CA ILE A 163 -10.01 -6.06 4.52
C ILE A 163 -8.51 -6.26 4.34
N PHE A 164 -7.75 -5.37 4.96
CA PHE A 164 -6.33 -5.56 5.22
C PHE A 164 -6.14 -6.46 6.45
N GLN A 165 -5.15 -7.33 6.42
CA GLN A 165 -4.78 -8.18 7.54
C GLN A 165 -3.39 -7.75 8.03
N LEU A 166 -3.29 -7.37 9.30
CA LEU A 166 -2.02 -7.10 9.98
C LEU A 166 -1.79 -8.17 11.06
N ALA A 167 -0.88 -9.09 10.80
CA ALA A 167 -0.49 -10.13 11.74
C ALA A 167 0.72 -9.68 12.59
N GLY A 168 1.31 -10.59 13.38
CA GLY A 168 2.53 -10.33 14.14
C GLY A 168 3.82 -10.65 13.38
N GLU A 169 4.86 -11.00 14.13
CA GLU A 169 6.16 -11.45 13.59
C GLU A 169 6.08 -12.82 12.90
N THR A 170 5.07 -13.63 13.22
CA THR A 170 4.86 -14.95 12.63
C THR A 170 3.65 -14.96 11.70
N ARG A 171 3.76 -15.70 10.59
CA ARG A 171 2.71 -15.84 9.57
C ARG A 171 1.40 -16.44 10.13
N SER A 172 1.50 -17.29 11.14
CA SER A 172 0.37 -17.99 11.79
C SER A 172 -0.19 -17.24 13.00
N GLY A 173 0.40 -16.10 13.40
CA GLY A 173 -0.03 -15.36 14.57
C GLY A 173 -1.43 -14.72 14.42
N PRO A 174 -1.98 -14.18 15.53
CA PRO A 174 -3.22 -13.42 15.53
C PRO A 174 -3.19 -12.29 14.50
N ARG A 175 -4.35 -12.01 13.89
CA ARG A 175 -4.46 -11.04 12.79
C ARG A 175 -5.47 -9.96 13.16
N LEU A 176 -5.03 -8.72 13.17
CA LEU A 176 -5.92 -7.57 13.14
C LEU A 176 -6.52 -7.45 11.74
N ARG A 177 -7.85 -7.42 11.65
CA ARG A 177 -8.58 -7.21 10.39
C ARG A 177 -8.98 -5.75 10.34
N LEU A 178 -8.42 -5.02 9.38
CA LEU A 178 -8.60 -3.59 9.22
C LEU A 178 -9.39 -3.35 7.92
N PRO A 179 -10.65 -2.90 8.02
CA PRO A 179 -11.33 -2.30 6.89
C PRO A 179 -10.55 -1.07 6.43
N LEU A 180 -10.08 -1.05 5.19
CA LEU A 180 -9.49 0.14 4.57
C LEU A 180 -10.44 0.64 3.49
N ALA A 181 -10.83 1.90 3.62
CA ALA A 181 -11.71 2.61 2.72
C ALA A 181 -10.95 3.54 1.77
N HIS A 182 -11.70 4.20 0.88
CA HIS A 182 -11.18 5.24 0.01
C HIS A 182 -10.60 6.40 0.82
N GLY A 183 -9.36 6.77 0.53
CA GLY A 183 -8.64 7.87 1.17
C GLY A 183 -7.87 7.48 2.43
N ASP A 184 -8.02 6.25 2.94
CA ASP A 184 -7.30 5.81 4.14
C ASP A 184 -5.79 5.69 3.87
N VAL A 185 -5.00 6.14 4.84
CA VAL A 185 -3.54 6.00 4.82
C VAL A 185 -3.07 5.21 6.04
N LEU A 186 -2.44 4.07 5.80
CA LEU A 186 -1.83 3.24 6.84
C LEU A 186 -0.31 3.42 6.80
N VAL A 187 0.29 3.76 7.94
CA VAL A 187 1.74 3.84 8.10
C VAL A 187 2.18 2.81 9.12
N TRP A 188 3.19 2.00 8.79
CA TRP A 188 3.84 1.12 9.75
C TRP A 188 5.35 1.13 9.60
N GLY A 189 6.06 1.17 10.73
CA GLY A 189 7.51 1.19 10.80
C GLY A 189 8.01 0.80 12.18
N GLY A 190 9.29 1.07 12.48
CA GLY A 190 9.88 0.74 13.79
C GLY A 190 9.66 -0.73 14.17
N PRO A 191 9.19 -1.05 15.39
CA PRO A 191 8.92 -2.43 15.82
C PRO A 191 7.92 -3.17 14.93
N ASP A 192 7.02 -2.45 14.25
CA ASP A 192 5.99 -3.03 13.39
C ASP A 192 6.44 -3.19 11.93
N ARG A 193 7.64 -2.71 11.55
CA ARG A 193 8.10 -2.61 10.14
C ARG A 193 8.05 -3.94 9.37
N LEU A 194 8.33 -5.04 10.06
CA LEU A 194 8.38 -6.39 9.48
C LEU A 194 7.17 -7.23 9.90
N ARG A 195 6.01 -6.62 10.18
CA ARG A 195 4.80 -7.43 10.44
C ARG A 195 4.31 -8.11 9.18
N PHE A 196 3.90 -9.37 9.34
CA PHE A 196 3.19 -10.06 8.27
C PHE A 196 1.89 -9.34 7.96
N HIS A 197 1.62 -9.09 6.69
CA HIS A 197 0.41 -8.42 6.27
C HIS A 197 -0.06 -8.88 4.90
N GLY A 198 -1.32 -8.59 4.58
CA GLY A 198 -1.95 -9.01 3.34
C GLY A 198 -3.30 -8.37 3.14
N VAL A 199 -3.91 -8.68 2.00
CA VAL A 199 -5.18 -8.10 1.56
C VAL A 199 -6.12 -9.26 1.21
N GLN A 200 -7.27 -9.33 1.88
CA GLN A 200 -8.28 -10.33 1.55
C GLN A 200 -8.83 -10.12 0.12
N THR A 201 -9.54 -11.12 -0.39
CA THR A 201 -10.19 -11.05 -1.69
C THR A 201 -11.07 -9.80 -1.79
N LEU A 202 -10.78 -8.96 -2.79
CA LEU A 202 -11.59 -7.78 -3.07
C LEU A 202 -12.99 -8.21 -3.49
N ALA A 203 -14.00 -7.69 -2.81
CA ALA A 203 -15.40 -7.92 -3.15
C ALA A 203 -15.78 -7.19 -4.45
N ALA A 204 -16.84 -7.68 -5.11
CA ALA A 204 -17.45 -6.95 -6.21
C ALA A 204 -18.08 -5.64 -5.71
N GLY A 205 -18.00 -4.59 -6.53
CA GLY A 205 -18.57 -3.28 -6.23
C GLY A 205 -18.14 -2.25 -7.28
N GLU A 206 -18.64 -1.03 -7.12
CA GLU A 206 -18.27 0.13 -7.94
C GLU A 206 -17.90 1.29 -7.01
N HIS A 207 -16.90 2.08 -7.39
CA HIS A 207 -16.55 3.33 -6.71
C HIS A 207 -16.59 4.49 -7.72
N PRO A 208 -17.18 5.65 -7.40
CA PRO A 208 -17.39 6.74 -8.37
C PRO A 208 -16.13 7.21 -9.10
N LEU A 209 -14.97 7.16 -8.43
CA LEU A 209 -13.69 7.61 -9.01
C LEU A 209 -12.91 6.51 -9.75
N THR A 210 -13.06 5.25 -9.35
CA THR A 210 -12.17 4.15 -9.79
C THR A 210 -12.91 3.01 -10.46
N GLY A 211 -14.24 3.08 -10.58
CA GLY A 211 -15.08 1.99 -11.06
C GLY A 211 -14.92 0.73 -10.19
N ALA A 212 -14.99 -0.45 -10.83
CA ALA A 212 -14.80 -1.75 -10.21
C ALA A 212 -13.33 -2.08 -9.88
N CYS A 213 -12.60 -1.15 -9.27
CA CYS A 213 -11.25 -1.43 -8.78
C CYS A 213 -10.87 -0.67 -7.51
N ARG A 214 -9.84 -1.20 -6.85
CA ARG A 214 -9.10 -0.56 -5.77
C ARG A 214 -7.66 -0.35 -6.22
N TYR A 215 -7.15 0.87 -6.04
CA TYR A 215 -5.74 1.15 -6.10
C TYR A 215 -5.13 1.19 -4.70
N ASN A 216 -3.84 0.85 -4.64
CA ASN A 216 -3.02 1.09 -3.48
C ASN A 216 -1.63 1.58 -3.88
N LEU A 217 -1.21 2.68 -3.28
CA LEU A 217 0.14 3.23 -3.41
C LEU A 217 0.93 2.82 -2.18
N THR A 218 2.02 2.08 -2.37
CA THR A 218 2.91 1.67 -1.27
C THR A 218 4.26 2.32 -1.45
N PHE A 219 4.54 3.31 -0.62
CA PHE A 219 5.76 4.09 -0.61
C PHE A 219 6.78 3.49 0.33
N ARG A 220 8.01 3.38 -0.16
CA ARG A 220 9.15 2.84 0.59
C ARG A 220 10.42 3.61 0.27
N ARG A 221 11.39 3.49 1.18
CA ARG A 221 12.80 3.78 0.89
C ARG A 221 13.51 2.44 0.71
N ALA A 222 13.79 2.11 -0.54
CA ALA A 222 14.32 0.82 -0.95
C ALA A 222 15.86 0.80 -0.97
N SER A 223 16.51 1.95 -1.20
CA SER A 223 17.98 2.10 -1.31
C SER A 223 18.76 1.74 -0.06
#